data_AF-A0A1D8QZE6-F1
#
_entry.id   AF-A0A1D8QZE6-F1
#
_cell.length_a   1.000
_cell.length_b   1.000
_cell.length_c   1.000
_cell.angle_alpha   90.00
_cell.angle_beta   90.00
_cell.angle_gamma   90.00
#
_symmetry.space_group_name_H-M   'P 1'
#
loop_
_entity.id
_entity.type
_entity.pdbx_description
1 polymer ?
#
loop_
_entity_poly.entity_id
_entity_poly.type
_entity_poly.pdbx_seq_one_letter_code
_entity_poly.pdbx_strand_id
1 'polypeptide(L)'
;MGVAVGQITLRDARNVLEVSTHLENEELPGWYALEQNGTARWTNGNAKLDLNVRPASGIRMLSVQVLAAGPYLVSDATATQLAKRA
;
A
#
# COMPACT_ATOMS: atom_id res chain seq x y z
N MET A 1 -9.56 2.09 -8.39
CA MET A 1 -9.26 1.90 -6.96
C MET A 1 -7.99 1.09 -6.84
N GLY A 2 -7.15 1.36 -5.83
CA GLY A 2 -5.92 0.63 -5.57
C GLY A 2 -6.16 -0.58 -4.67
N VAL A 3 -5.51 -0.57 -3.50
CA VAL A 3 -5.62 -1.60 -2.45
C VAL A 3 -6.22 -1.03 -1.16
N ALA A 4 -6.94 -1.86 -0.42
CA ALA A 4 -7.30 -1.62 0.97
C ALA A 4 -6.13 -2.03 1.85
N VAL A 5 -5.55 -1.06 2.55
CA VAL A 5 -4.41 -1.30 3.44
C VAL A 5 -4.91 -1.36 4.87
N GLY A 6 -4.54 -2.43 5.58
CA GLY A 6 -4.75 -2.61 7.02
C GLY A 6 -3.50 -2.26 7.80
N GLN A 7 -3.03 -3.18 8.66
CA GLN A 7 -1.86 -2.90 9.48
C GLN A 7 -0.60 -2.60 8.67
N ILE A 8 0.15 -1.59 9.12
CA ILE A 8 1.47 -1.24 8.60
C ILE A 8 2.46 -1.26 9.76
N THR A 9 3.57 -1.97 9.58
CA THR A 9 4.64 -2.02 10.59
C THR A 9 6.00 -1.76 9.97
N LEU A 10 6.84 -1.05 10.70
CA LEU A 10 8.24 -0.83 10.37
C LEU A 10 9.10 -1.55 11.40
N ARG A 11 9.87 -2.53 10.95
CA ARG A 11 10.71 -3.37 11.80
C ARG A 11 12.19 -3.12 11.54
N ASP A 12 12.96 -3.06 12.62
CA ASP A 12 14.42 -3.13 12.60
C ASP A 12 14.91 -4.36 13.39
N ALA A 13 16.22 -4.46 13.64
CA ALA A 13 16.80 -5.61 14.34
C ALA A 13 16.27 -5.80 15.79
N ARG A 14 15.77 -4.75 16.44
CA ARG A 14 15.38 -4.76 17.85
C ARG A 14 13.95 -4.28 18.10
N ASN A 15 13.38 -3.51 17.18
CA ASN A 15 12.12 -2.82 17.37
C ASN A 15 11.11 -3.15 16.26
N VAL A 16 9.83 -3.12 16.64
CA VAL A 16 8.69 -3.09 15.74
C VAL A 16 7.90 -1.83 16.06
N LEU A 17 7.66 -1.00 15.06
CA LEU A 17 6.86 0.22 15.17
C LEU A 17 5.60 0.04 14.32
N GLU A 18 4.43 0.27 14.91
CA GLU A 18 3.18 0.38 14.17
C GLU A 18 3.06 1.78 13.54
N VAL A 19 2.59 1.83 12.28
CA VAL A 19 2.40 3.07 11.53
C VAL A 19 0.91 3.27 11.25
N SER A 20 0.26 4.10 12.08
CA SER A 20 -1.19 4.37 12.02
C SER A 20 -1.57 5.64 11.26
N THR A 21 -0.60 6.40 10.72
CA THR A 21 -0.86 7.70 10.05
C THR A 21 -1.94 7.62 8.96
N HIS A 22 -2.02 6.51 8.24
CA HIS A 22 -3.03 6.30 7.21
C HIS A 22 -4.46 6.15 7.76
N LEU A 23 -4.63 5.77 9.03
CA LEU A 23 -5.93 5.61 9.71
C LEU A 23 -6.35 6.88 10.47
N GLU A 24 -5.42 7.81 10.71
CA GLU A 24 -5.65 8.98 11.56
C GLU A 24 -5.71 10.29 10.77
N ASN A 25 -4.88 10.44 9.72
CA ASN A 25 -4.80 11.69 8.98
C ASN A 25 -5.84 11.75 7.84
N GLU A 26 -6.87 12.56 7.99
CA GLU A 26 -7.89 12.76 6.93
C GLU A 26 -7.28 13.22 5.61
N GLU A 27 -6.34 14.16 5.65
CA GLU A 27 -5.70 14.76 4.48
C GLU A 27 -4.37 14.07 4.16
N LEU A 28 -4.47 12.85 3.59
CA LEU A 28 -3.31 12.06 3.19
C LEU A 28 -3.30 11.81 1.68
N PRO A 29 -2.34 12.38 0.92
CA PRO A 29 -2.30 12.27 -0.54
C PRO A 29 -2.33 10.82 -1.02
N GLY A 30 -3.26 10.53 -1.95
CA GLY A 30 -3.39 9.21 -2.55
C GLY A 30 -4.20 8.19 -1.75
N TRP A 31 -4.76 8.60 -0.61
CA TRP A 31 -5.70 7.80 0.18
C TRP A 31 -7.12 8.33 -0.02
N TYR A 32 -8.12 7.45 0.05
CA TYR A 32 -9.53 7.84 0.07
C TYR A 32 -9.94 8.39 1.44
N ALA A 33 -11.21 8.70 1.68
CA ALA A 33 -11.68 9.13 3.01
C ALA A 33 -11.41 8.04 4.08
N LEU A 34 -11.34 8.44 5.35
CA LEU A 34 -11.25 7.49 6.46
C LEU A 34 -12.46 6.57 6.48
N GLU A 35 -12.22 5.28 6.75
CA GLU A 35 -13.29 4.32 6.94
C GLU A 35 -13.82 4.39 8.37
N GLN A 36 -15.12 4.20 8.55
CA GLN A 36 -15.80 4.34 9.84
C GLN A 36 -15.31 3.32 10.89
N ASN A 37 -14.76 2.19 10.46
CA ASN A 37 -14.19 1.18 11.34
C ASN A 37 -12.77 1.51 11.83
N GLY A 38 -12.06 2.44 11.16
CA GLY A 38 -10.68 2.81 11.48
C GLY A 38 -9.66 1.66 11.39
N THR A 39 -9.96 0.55 10.71
CA THR A 39 -9.05 -0.62 10.63
C THR A 39 -8.36 -0.77 9.28
N ALA A 40 -8.89 -0.11 8.25
CA ALA A 40 -8.34 -0.13 6.92
C ALA A 40 -8.58 1.20 6.21
N ARG A 41 -7.82 1.45 5.14
CA ARG A 41 -8.10 2.55 4.23
C ARG A 41 -7.72 2.21 2.80
N TRP A 42 -8.62 2.54 1.88
CA TRP A 42 -8.36 2.39 0.45
C TRP A 42 -7.37 3.44 -0.06
N THR A 43 -6.48 2.99 -0.95
CA THR A 43 -5.58 3.83 -1.75
C THR A 43 -6.18 4.10 -3.13
N ASN A 44 -5.84 5.24 -3.73
CA ASN A 44 -6.28 5.61 -5.09
C ASN A 44 -5.33 5.11 -6.20
N GLY A 45 -4.28 4.38 -5.83
CA GLY A 45 -3.25 3.85 -6.74
C GLY A 45 -1.85 4.46 -6.54
N ASN A 46 -1.75 5.61 -5.86
CA ASN A 46 -0.45 6.21 -5.50
C ASN A 46 -0.52 6.91 -4.13
N ALA A 47 -0.47 6.13 -3.06
CA ALA A 47 -0.63 6.59 -1.69
C ALA A 47 0.71 6.99 -1.05
N LYS A 48 0.78 8.22 -0.52
CA LYS A 48 1.92 8.68 0.27
C LYS A 48 1.77 8.22 1.72
N LEU A 49 2.81 7.60 2.28
CA LEU A 49 2.87 7.25 3.69
C LEU A 49 4.10 7.88 4.34
N ASP A 50 3.88 8.82 5.25
CA ASP A 50 4.95 9.40 6.05
C ASP A 50 5.23 8.50 7.26
N LEU A 51 6.42 7.91 7.30
CA LEU A 51 6.82 7.01 8.40
C LEU A 51 7.16 7.76 9.69
N ASN A 52 7.41 9.08 9.61
CA ASN A 52 7.75 9.96 10.74
C ASN A 52 8.86 9.43 11.66
N VAL A 53 9.76 8.60 11.12
CA VAL A 53 10.90 8.03 11.86
C VAL A 53 12.18 8.81 11.57
N ARG A 54 13.03 8.93 12.58
CA ARG A 54 14.39 9.45 12.39
C ARG A 54 15.18 8.50 11.47
N PRO A 55 16.07 9.03 10.61
CA PRO A 55 17.02 8.21 9.89
C PRO A 55 17.83 7.34 10.87
N ALA A 56 17.92 6.05 10.56
CA ALA A 56 18.70 5.09 11.33
C ALA A 56 19.58 4.30 10.36
N SER A 57 20.79 3.95 10.80
CA SER A 57 21.69 3.10 10.04
C SER A 57 21.24 1.64 10.06
N GLY A 58 21.38 0.92 8.95
CA GLY A 58 21.08 -0.51 8.84
C GLY A 58 19.80 -0.81 8.06
N ILE A 59 19.51 -2.11 7.90
CA ILE A 59 18.35 -2.59 7.15
C ILE A 59 17.10 -2.50 8.03
N ARG A 60 16.01 -2.00 7.43
CA ARG A 60 14.66 -1.99 8.02
C ARG A 60 13.68 -2.59 7.03
N MET A 61 12.64 -3.22 7.55
CA MET A 61 11.58 -3.85 6.78
C MET A 61 10.26 -3.14 7.03
N LEU A 62 9.63 -2.65 5.97
CA LEU A 62 8.26 -2.15 5.99
C LEU A 62 7.32 -3.28 5.57
N SER A 63 6.42 -3.67 6.46
CA SER A 63 5.37 -4.64 6.17
C SER A 63 4.03 -3.91 6.01
N VAL A 64 3.33 -4.20 4.93
CA VAL A 64 2.03 -3.59 4.60
C VAL A 64 1.01 -4.72 4.40
N GLN A 65 -0.06 -4.72 5.19
CA GLN A 65 -1.15 -5.68 5.03
C GLN A 65 -2.12 -5.20 3.95
N VAL A 66 -2.27 -5.99 2.89
CA VAL A 66 -3.29 -5.77 1.86
C VAL A 66 -4.51 -6.64 2.17
N LEU A 67 -5.63 -6.02 2.53
CA LEU A 67 -6.87 -6.72 2.89
C LEU A 67 -7.76 -6.98 1.67
N ALA A 68 -7.70 -6.10 0.68
CA ALA A 68 -8.43 -6.23 -0.57
C ALA A 68 -7.73 -5.44 -1.68
N ALA A 69 -8.03 -5.77 -2.93
CA ALA A 69 -7.54 -5.04 -4.09
C ALA A 69 -8.63 -4.91 -5.15
N GLY A 70 -8.53 -3.88 -5.98
CA GLY A 70 -9.25 -3.84 -7.26
C GLY A 70 -8.68 -4.86 -8.26
N PRO A 71 -9.38 -5.12 -9.38
CA PRO A 71 -8.89 -6.00 -10.42
C PRO A 71 -7.60 -5.46 -11.05
N TYR A 72 -6.55 -6.28 -11.08
CA TYR A 72 -5.34 -6.00 -11.83
C TYR A 72 -5.50 -6.57 -13.23
N LEU A 73 -5.85 -5.71 -14.18
CA LEU A 73 -5.94 -6.11 -15.59
C LEU A 73 -4.53 -6.28 -16.14
N VAL A 74 -4.22 -7.49 -16.63
CA VAL A 74 -3.04 -7.70 -17.47
C VAL A 74 -3.27 -6.89 -18.74
N SER A 75 -2.34 -5.99 -19.08
CA SER A 75 -2.42 -5.30 -20.37
C SER A 75 -2.24 -6.35 -21.48
N ASP A 76 -3.12 -6.33 -22.48
CA ASP A 76 -3.11 -7.24 -23.65
C ASP A 76 -1.90 -7.05 -24.59
N ALA A 77 -0.75 -6.60 -24.08
CA ALA A 77 0.48 -6.46 -24.87
C ALA A 77 1.03 -7.81 -25.38
N THR A 78 0.49 -8.95 -24.94
CA THR A 78 0.97 -10.29 -25.32
C THR A 78 -0.08 -11.18 -25.99
N ALA A 79 -1.32 -10.71 -26.18
CA ALA A 79 -2.36 -11.51 -26.84
C ALA A 79 -2.28 -11.45 -28.39
N THR A 80 -1.59 -10.46 -28.96
CA THR A 80 -1.52 -10.28 -30.42
C THR A 80 -0.48 -11.17 -31.12
N GLN A 81 0.42 -11.86 -30.41
CA GLN A 81 1.52 -12.59 -31.07
C GLN A 81 1.20 -14.06 -31.45
N LEU A 82 0.07 -14.63 -31.00
CA LEU A 82 -0.31 -16.00 -31.35
C LEU A 82 -1.23 -16.11 -32.59
N ALA A 83 -1.70 -15.00 -33.15
CA ALA A 83 -2.53 -14.99 -34.37
C ALA A 83 -1.71 -14.92 -35.68
N LYS A 84 -0.37 -15.05 -35.64
CA LYS A 84 0.53 -14.91 -36.80
C LYS A 84 1.37 -16.15 -37.12
N ARG A 85 0.86 -17.35 -36.83
CA ARG A 85 1.40 -18.59 -37.41
C ARG A 85 0.24 -19.41 -37.99
N ALA A 86 -0.14 -19.02 -39.20
CA ALA A 86 -0.82 -19.86 -40.18
C ALA A 86 0.22 -20.70 -40.93
#